data_AF-A0A7E6DHG2-F1
#
_entry.id   AF-A0A7E6DHG2-F1
#
_cell.length_a   1.000
_cell.length_b   1.000
_cell.length_c   1.000
_cell.angle_alpha   90.00
_cell.angle_beta   90.00
_cell.angle_gamma   90.00
#
_symmetry.space_group_name_H-M   'P 1'
#
loop_
_entity.id
_entity.type
_entity.pdbx_description
1 polymer ?
#
loop_
_entity_poly.entity_id
_entity_poly.type
_entity_poly.pdbx_seq_one_letter_code
_entity_poly.pdbx_strand_id
1 'polypeptide(L)' 'MSNKPDLSEVEKFDRSALMKTNTNEKAILPSKETLQQDKECVLTS' A
#
# COMPACT_ATOMS: atom_id res chain seq x y z
N MET A 1 -21.35 -3.31 29.40
CA MET A 1 -19.94 -3.52 29.83
C MET A 1 -19.06 -3.31 28.63
N SER A 2 -18.24 -2.26 28.62
CA SER A 2 -17.35 -1.95 27.49
C SER A 2 -16.23 -2.99 27.42
N ASN A 3 -16.42 -4.01 26.57
CA ASN A 3 -15.40 -4.99 26.22
C ASN A 3 -14.37 -4.36 25.27
N LYS A 4 -13.52 -3.45 25.78
CA LYS A 4 -12.39 -2.94 25.01
C LYS A 4 -11.13 -3.72 25.42
N PRO A 5 -10.36 -4.26 24.46
CA PRO A 5 -9.13 -4.96 24.77
C PRO A 5 -8.09 -4.03 25.39
N ASP A 6 -7.22 -4.59 26.23
CA ASP A 6 -6.05 -3.90 26.76
C ASP A 6 -5.05 -3.63 25.61
N LEU A 7 -4.55 -2.40 25.54
CA LEU A 7 -3.61 -1.93 24.52
C LEU A 7 -2.19 -1.71 25.07
N SER A 8 -1.96 -1.99 26.36
CA SER A 8 -0.67 -1.82 27.03
C SER A 8 0.47 -2.59 26.35
N GLU A 9 0.15 -3.68 25.64
CA GLU A 9 1.11 -4.47 24.87
C GLU A 9 1.64 -3.71 23.65
N VAL A 10 0.84 -2.84 23.03
CA VAL A 10 1.25 -2.04 21.87
C VAL A 10 2.37 -1.07 22.23
N GLU A 11 2.34 -0.51 23.44
CA GLU A 11 3.37 0.41 23.93
C GLU A 11 4.72 -0.27 24.19
N LYS A 12 4.68 -1.54 24.62
CA LYS A 12 5.86 -2.31 25.06
C LYS A 12 6.41 -3.22 23.97
N PHE A 13 5.73 -3.32 22.83
CA PHE A 13 6.07 -4.23 21.77
C PHE A 13 7.46 -3.92 21.17
N ASP A 14 8.34 -4.91 21.16
CA ASP A 14 9.68 -4.79 20.59
C ASP A 14 9.63 -4.93 19.06
N ARG A 15 9.93 -3.83 18.36
CA ARG A 15 9.97 -3.79 16.89
C ARG A 15 11.10 -4.64 16.31
N SER A 16 12.11 -5.00 17.10
CA SER A 16 13.20 -5.85 16.67
C SER A 16 12.74 -7.30 16.40
N ALA A 17 11.65 -7.72 17.05
CA ALA A 17 11.02 -9.02 16.85
C ALA A 17 10.24 -9.14 15.52
N LEU A 18 10.07 -8.05 14.75
CA LEU A 18 9.48 -8.13 13.41
C LEU A 18 10.41 -8.88 12.47
N MET A 19 9.86 -9.89 11.80
CA MET A 19 10.55 -10.56 10.71
C MET A 19 10.84 -9.57 9.58
N LYS A 20 12.06 -9.62 9.05
CA LYS A 20 12.43 -8.83 7.88
C LYS A 20 11.66 -9.36 6.68
N THR A 21 10.97 -8.47 6.01
CA THR A 21 10.23 -8.77 4.78
C THR A 21 10.59 -7.75 3.71
N ASN A 22 10.72 -8.20 2.47
CA ASN A 22 10.96 -7.32 1.34
C ASN A 22 9.62 -6.74 0.86
N THR A 23 9.43 -5.44 1.04
CA THR A 23 8.25 -4.74 0.52
C THR A 23 8.41 -4.55 -1.00
N ASN A 24 7.53 -5.16 -1.79
CA ASN A 24 7.43 -4.89 -3.22
C ASN A 24 6.36 -3.81 -3.45
N GLU A 25 6.80 -2.55 -3.50
CA GLU A 25 5.93 -1.46 -3.94
C GLU A 25 5.67 -1.62 -5.45
N LYS A 26 4.41 -1.89 -5.81
CA LYS A 26 3.98 -1.87 -7.21
C LYS A 26 3.85 -0.43 -7.70
N ALA A 27 4.99 0.23 -7.92
CA ALA A 27 5.06 1.43 -8.74
C ALA A 27 4.99 1.02 -10.22
N ILE A 28 3.80 0.58 -10.67
CA ILE A 28 3.58 0.34 -12.09
C ILE A 28 3.45 1.71 -12.73
N LEU A 29 4.55 2.22 -13.28
CA LEU A 29 4.44 3.34 -14.21
C LEU A 29 3.67 2.83 -15.43
N PRO A 30 2.62 3.53 -15.87
CA PRO A 30 1.94 3.15 -17.10
C PRO A 30 2.96 3.14 -18.25
N SER A 31 2.85 2.15 -19.13
CA SER A 31 3.72 2.07 -20.30
C SER A 31 3.40 3.21 -21.27
N LYS A 32 4.33 3.50 -22.20
CA LYS A 32 4.07 4.50 -23.27
C LYS A 32 2.80 4.17 -24.06
N GLU A 33 2.50 2.88 -24.23
CA GLU A 33 1.31 2.39 -24.92
C GLU A 33 0.04 2.74 -24.15
N THR A 34 -0.02 2.47 -22.85
CA THR A 34 -1.16 2.83 -21.98
C THR A 34 -1.40 4.34 -21.98
N LEU A 35 -0.34 5.14 -21.88
CA LEU A 35 -0.45 6.60 -21.93
C LEU A 35 -0.94 7.13 -23.28
N GLN A 36 -0.60 6.46 -24.38
CA GLN A 36 -1.03 6.83 -25.72
C GLN A 36 -2.50 6.47 -25.94
N GLN A 37 -2.93 5.27 -25.51
CA GLN A 37 -4.33 4.87 -25.53
C GLN A 37 -5.21 5.81 -24.71
N ASP A 38 -4.78 6.22 -23.52
CA ASP A 38 -5.52 7.19 -22.70
C ASP A 38 -5.68 8.53 -23.42
N LYS A 39 -4.59 9.04 -24.04
CA LYS A 39 -4.65 10.28 -24.82
C LYS A 39 -5.63 10.18 -26.00
N GLU A 40 -5.61 9.08 -26.73
CA GLU A 40 -6.51 8.87 -27.87
C GLU A 40 -7.96 8.72 -27.41
N CYS A 41 -8.22 7.93 -26.37
CA CYS A 41 -9.56 7.73 -25.78
C CYS A 41 -10.20 9.05 -25.32
N VAL A 42 -9.41 9.92 -24.67
CA VAL A 42 -9.86 11.26 -24.20
C VAL A 42 -10.15 12.21 -25.35
N LEU A 43 -9.49 12.08 -26.49
CA LEU A 43 -9.71 12.93 -27.66
C LEU A 43 -10.89 12.48 -28.53
N THR A 44 -11.35 11.24 -28.39
CA THR A 44 -12.48 10.66 -29.15
C THR A 44 -13.83 10.69 -28.43
N SER A 45 -13.86 11.23 -27.21
CA SER A 45 -15.08 11.42 -26.39
C SER A 45 -15.57 12.86 -26.46
#